data_AF-A0A397T0K4-F1
#
_entry.id   AF-A0A397T0K4-F1
#
_cell.length_a   1.000
_cell.length_b   1.000
_cell.length_c   1.000
_cell.angle_alpha   90.00
_cell.angle_beta   90.00
_cell.angle_gamma   90.00
#
_symmetry.space_group_name_H-M   'P 1'
#
loop_
_entity.id
_entity.type
_entity.pdbx_description
1 polymer ?
#
loop_
_entity_poly.entity_id
_entity_poly.type
_entity_poly.pdbx_seq_one_letter_code
_entity_poly.pdbx_strand_id
1 'polypeptide(L)'
;MNLSIILVFVLFLLFVTVSQSLTPRQIIPSPVTIEKVGEQKLAATIEWDGIDNNDNQTLFASLECDPLQAIEVENPFPYPVFSDRKVVFDLTVLISNVSVTCVGEMDTNADLIPDELSQLLPVKQITPKLFTVDSTGTNKYVATIKWDGTLNDDNQKLISDFDCHPKESVTIENAPQYPIFGDRKVSFDSTVQKTGNNISCSCNTDIYPVAEGLSTF
;
A
#
# COMPACT_ATOMS: atom_id res chain seq x y z
N MET A 1 -17.35 -0.07 51.37
CA MET A 1 -16.50 0.23 50.19
C MET A 1 -16.74 -0.90 49.20
N ASN A 2 -17.31 -0.56 48.04
CA ASN A 2 -18.21 -1.41 47.26
C ASN A 2 -17.50 -2.57 46.55
N LEU A 3 -17.99 -3.80 46.76
CA LEU A 3 -17.61 -5.00 46.01
C LEU A 3 -17.78 -4.81 44.49
N SER A 4 -18.73 -3.95 44.07
CA SER A 4 -18.93 -3.55 42.68
C SER A 4 -17.77 -2.78 42.05
N ILE A 5 -16.97 -2.04 42.83
CA ILE A 5 -15.84 -1.27 42.28
C ILE A 5 -14.66 -2.19 41.95
N ILE A 6 -14.45 -3.23 42.76
CA ILE A 6 -13.38 -4.23 42.53
C ILE A 6 -13.71 -5.06 41.28
N LEU A 7 -14.98 -5.41 41.05
CA LEU A 7 -15.37 -6.23 39.91
C LEU A 7 -15.19 -5.49 38.56
N VAL A 8 -15.46 -4.17 38.53
CA VAL A 8 -15.23 -3.33 37.34
C VAL A 8 -13.74 -3.17 37.03
N PHE A 9 -12.89 -3.08 38.05
CA PHE A 9 -11.43 -2.99 37.87
C PHE A 9 -10.82 -4.29 37.35
N VAL A 10 -11.29 -5.45 37.82
CA VAL A 10 -10.83 -6.76 37.31
C VAL A 10 -11.30 -7.00 35.88
N LEU A 11 -12.50 -6.53 35.51
CA LEU A 11 -12.97 -6.63 34.13
C LEU A 11 -12.18 -5.71 33.19
N PHE A 12 -11.77 -4.51 33.63
CA PHE A 12 -10.96 -3.59 32.83
C PHE A 12 -9.54 -4.12 32.56
N LEU A 13 -8.97 -4.89 33.48
CA LEU A 13 -7.66 -5.55 33.30
C LEU A 13 -7.71 -6.74 32.32
N LEU A 14 -8.89 -7.30 32.06
CA LEU A 14 -9.07 -8.35 31.04
C LEU A 14 -9.19 -7.79 29.61
N PHE A 15 -9.33 -6.47 29.45
CA PHE A 15 -9.26 -5.77 28.17
C PHE A 15 -7.93 -5.05 27.96
N VAL A 16 -6.82 -5.67 28.37
CA VAL A 16 -5.55 -5.40 27.69
C VAL A 16 -5.65 -6.07 26.34
N THR A 17 -6.21 -5.35 25.37
CA THR A 17 -6.03 -5.71 23.96
C THR A 17 -4.53 -5.76 23.74
N VAL A 18 -4.01 -6.97 23.53
CA VAL A 18 -2.69 -7.15 22.94
C VAL A 18 -2.82 -6.51 21.57
N SER A 19 -2.45 -5.24 21.47
CA SER A 19 -2.15 -4.61 20.19
C SER A 19 -1.01 -5.45 19.62
N GLN A 20 -1.36 -6.42 18.77
CA GLN A 20 -0.37 -7.06 17.92
C GLN A 20 0.17 -5.93 17.07
N SER A 21 1.29 -5.38 17.49
CA SER A 21 2.10 -4.49 16.68
C SER A 21 2.54 -5.35 15.50
N LEU A 22 1.74 -5.34 14.44
CA LEU A 22 2.16 -5.82 13.13
C LEU A 22 3.30 -4.91 12.74
N THR A 23 4.53 -5.32 13.03
CA THR A 23 5.71 -4.68 12.48
C THR A 23 5.52 -4.68 10.97
N PRO A 24 5.48 -3.50 10.33
CA PRO A 24 5.29 -3.43 8.89
C PRO A 24 6.44 -4.22 8.25
N ARG A 25 6.07 -5.19 7.40
CA ARG A 25 7.02 -5.98 6.61
C ARG A 25 7.84 -5.03 5.77
N GLN A 26 9.15 -5.13 5.84
CA GLN A 26 10.05 -4.23 5.15
C GLN A 26 11.20 -5.03 4.55
N ILE A 27 11.44 -4.84 3.25
CA ILE A 27 12.62 -5.33 2.54
C ILE A 27 13.37 -4.10 2.03
N ILE A 28 14.68 -4.10 2.23
CA ILE A 28 15.58 -3.03 1.82
C ILE A 28 16.63 -3.68 0.91
N PRO A 29 16.40 -3.71 -0.42
CA PRO A 29 17.35 -4.30 -1.34
C PRO A 29 18.60 -3.43 -1.44
N SER A 30 19.76 -4.08 -1.47
CA SER A 30 21.04 -3.47 -1.78
C SER A 30 21.23 -3.31 -3.29
N PRO A 31 22.11 -2.41 -3.74
CA PRO A 31 22.46 -2.30 -5.15
C PRO A 31 22.95 -3.62 -5.74
N VAL A 32 22.57 -3.91 -6.98
CA VAL A 32 23.01 -5.10 -7.71
C VAL A 32 24.52 -5.11 -7.83
N THR A 33 25.16 -6.21 -7.46
CA THR A 33 26.59 -6.44 -7.66
C THR A 33 26.81 -7.44 -8.78
N ILE A 34 27.61 -7.09 -9.78
CA ILE A 34 27.92 -7.96 -10.92
C ILE A 34 29.38 -8.38 -10.85
N GLU A 35 29.63 -9.68 -10.91
CA GLU A 35 30.97 -10.24 -10.97
C GLU A 35 31.15 -11.19 -12.15
N LYS A 36 32.40 -11.29 -12.64
CA LYS A 36 32.74 -12.22 -13.72
C LYS A 36 33.08 -13.59 -13.13
N VAL A 37 32.30 -14.61 -13.50
CA VAL A 37 32.45 -15.99 -13.00
C VAL A 37 32.95 -16.97 -14.07
N GLY A 38 33.03 -16.54 -15.33
CA GLY A 38 33.58 -17.34 -16.43
C GLY A 38 33.91 -16.50 -17.67
N GLU A 39 34.33 -17.16 -18.76
CA GLU A 39 34.73 -16.47 -20.00
C GLU A 39 33.62 -15.60 -20.58
N GLN A 40 32.38 -16.09 -20.53
CA GLN A 40 31.15 -15.42 -20.98
C GLN A 40 30.04 -15.48 -19.92
N LYS A 41 30.40 -15.71 -18.66
CA LYS A 41 29.46 -15.86 -17.56
C LYS A 41 29.67 -14.80 -16.51
N LEU A 42 28.59 -14.15 -16.11
CA LEU A 42 28.54 -13.22 -14.98
C LEU A 42 27.58 -13.75 -13.94
N ALA A 43 27.77 -13.34 -12.69
CA ALA A 43 26.78 -13.52 -11.63
C ALA A 43 26.34 -12.14 -11.16
N ALA A 44 25.03 -11.91 -11.13
CA ALA A 44 24.44 -10.72 -10.51
C ALA A 44 23.83 -11.13 -9.19
N THR A 45 24.26 -10.47 -8.12
CA THR A 45 23.75 -10.73 -6.76
C THR A 45 22.96 -9.53 -6.29
N ILE A 46 21.81 -9.81 -5.69
CA ILE A 46 21.02 -8.82 -4.96
C ILE A 46 20.93 -9.32 -3.51
N GLU A 47 21.48 -8.54 -2.59
CA GLU A 47 21.36 -8.77 -1.15
C GLU A 47 20.26 -7.89 -0.58
N TRP A 48 19.65 -8.27 0.55
CA TRP A 48 18.65 -7.45 1.20
C TRP A 48 18.74 -7.48 2.72
N ASP A 49 18.45 -6.33 3.30
CA ASP A 49 18.12 -6.18 4.71
C ASP A 49 16.60 -6.07 4.89
N GLY A 50 16.15 -6.09 6.15
CA GLY A 50 14.75 -5.88 6.47
C GLY A 50 14.21 -6.79 7.56
N ILE A 51 12.92 -6.62 7.84
CA ILE A 51 12.17 -7.34 8.87
C ILE A 51 10.95 -7.97 8.22
N ASP A 52 10.81 -9.28 8.42
CA ASP A 52 9.63 -10.05 8.07
C ASP A 52 9.10 -10.76 9.33
N ASN A 53 7.81 -11.05 9.34
CA ASN A 53 7.17 -11.80 10.41
C ASN A 53 7.40 -13.32 10.26
N ASN A 54 7.91 -13.76 9.10
CA ASN A 54 8.21 -15.15 8.79
C ASN A 54 9.50 -15.28 7.96
N ASP A 55 10.56 -15.81 8.57
CA ASP A 55 11.86 -16.04 7.91
C ASP A 55 11.81 -17.05 6.76
N ASN A 56 10.75 -17.88 6.70
CA ASN A 56 10.54 -18.85 5.62
C ASN A 56 9.64 -18.30 4.51
N GLN A 57 9.33 -17.00 4.53
CA GLN A 57 8.48 -16.40 3.53
C GLN A 57 9.20 -16.31 2.19
N THR A 58 8.51 -16.78 1.14
CA THR A 58 8.98 -16.65 -0.24
C THR A 58 8.88 -15.20 -0.68
N LEU A 59 9.94 -14.74 -1.33
CA LEU A 59 10.02 -13.46 -2.01
C LEU A 59 9.94 -13.67 -3.52
N PHE A 60 9.60 -12.61 -4.23
CA PHE A 60 9.83 -12.50 -5.66
C PHE A 60 11.06 -11.64 -5.88
N ALA A 61 11.98 -12.08 -6.74
CA ALA A 61 13.07 -11.24 -7.22
C ALA A 61 13.09 -11.27 -8.74
N SER A 62 13.42 -10.14 -9.36
CA SER A 62 13.61 -10.04 -10.81
C SER A 62 14.92 -9.35 -11.14
N LEU A 63 15.48 -9.69 -12.28
CA LEU A 63 16.62 -9.00 -12.85
C LEU A 63 16.37 -8.77 -14.35
N GLU A 64 16.29 -7.50 -14.72
CA GLU A 64 16.16 -7.07 -16.11
C GLU A 64 17.45 -6.38 -16.56
N CYS A 65 17.92 -6.67 -17.76
CA CYS A 65 19.13 -6.06 -18.31
C CYS A 65 18.93 -5.57 -19.75
N ASP A 66 19.45 -4.38 -20.06
CA ASP A 66 19.38 -3.75 -21.38
C ASP A 66 20.80 -3.50 -21.92
N PRO A 67 21.11 -3.82 -23.20
CA PRO A 67 20.21 -4.41 -24.19
C PRO A 67 20.08 -5.93 -24.10
N LEU A 68 18.83 -6.41 -24.23
CA LEU A 68 18.45 -7.84 -24.17
C LEU A 68 19.23 -8.72 -25.16
N GLN A 69 19.71 -8.14 -26.26
CA GLN A 69 20.51 -8.85 -27.26
C GLN A 69 21.98 -9.08 -26.84
N ALA A 70 22.46 -8.39 -25.81
CA ALA A 70 23.85 -8.48 -25.35
C ALA A 70 24.03 -9.41 -24.16
N ILE A 71 22.98 -9.66 -23.37
CA ILE A 71 23.03 -10.47 -22.17
C ILE A 71 21.74 -11.29 -22.01
N GLU A 72 21.91 -12.55 -21.63
CA GLU A 72 20.82 -13.44 -21.27
C GLU A 72 20.85 -13.68 -19.76
N VAL A 73 19.71 -13.54 -19.08
CA VAL A 73 19.57 -13.84 -17.65
C VAL A 73 18.93 -15.22 -17.52
N GLU A 74 19.64 -16.17 -16.94
CA GLU A 74 19.11 -17.49 -16.64
C GLU A 74 18.15 -17.39 -15.45
N ASN A 75 16.93 -17.90 -15.60
CA ASN A 75 15.86 -17.80 -14.60
C ASN A 75 15.69 -16.38 -14.04
N PRO A 76 15.17 -15.43 -14.83
CA PRO A 76 15.06 -14.03 -14.43
C PRO A 76 14.08 -13.77 -13.27
N PHE A 77 13.35 -14.80 -12.80
CA PHE A 77 12.31 -14.69 -11.78
C PHE A 77 12.45 -15.78 -10.70
N PRO A 78 13.55 -15.80 -9.92
CA PRO A 78 13.69 -16.69 -8.79
C PRO A 78 12.74 -16.32 -7.65
N TYR A 79 12.41 -17.32 -6.84
CA TYR A 79 11.58 -17.19 -5.66
C TYR A 79 12.41 -17.50 -4.40
N PRO A 80 13.32 -16.61 -3.97
CA PRO A 80 14.18 -16.88 -2.83
C PRO A 80 13.40 -16.82 -1.51
N VAL A 81 13.97 -17.40 -0.45
CA VAL A 81 13.39 -17.32 0.89
C VAL A 81 13.95 -16.09 1.60
N PHE A 82 13.14 -15.36 2.35
CA PHE A 82 13.56 -14.12 3.03
C PHE A 82 14.82 -14.29 3.91
N SER A 83 14.97 -15.45 4.57
CA SER A 83 16.15 -15.77 5.39
C SER A 83 17.43 -16.02 4.61
N ASP A 84 17.37 -16.22 3.28
CA ASP A 84 18.57 -16.40 2.44
C ASP A 84 19.39 -15.11 2.36
N ARG A 85 18.75 -13.94 2.54
CA ARG A 85 19.33 -12.58 2.51
C ARG A 85 20.05 -12.19 1.21
N LYS A 86 20.06 -13.09 0.22
CA LYS A 86 20.57 -12.84 -1.11
C LYS A 86 19.97 -13.77 -2.14
N VAL A 87 19.99 -13.32 -3.39
CA VAL A 87 19.66 -14.10 -4.56
C VAL A 87 20.71 -13.85 -5.63
N VAL A 88 21.05 -14.90 -6.37
CA VAL A 88 22.06 -14.86 -7.43
C VAL A 88 21.40 -15.24 -8.74
N PHE A 89 21.63 -14.40 -9.75
CA PHE A 89 21.22 -14.63 -11.13
C PHE A 89 22.46 -14.99 -11.94
N ASP A 90 22.36 -16.05 -12.72
CA ASP A 90 23.38 -16.42 -13.68
C ASP A 90 23.12 -15.67 -14.98
N LEU A 91 24.16 -15.03 -15.55
CA LEU A 91 24.06 -14.28 -16.79
C LEU A 91 25.05 -14.81 -17.82
N THR A 92 24.60 -14.88 -19.06
CA THR A 92 25.42 -15.24 -20.22
C THR A 92 25.60 -14.02 -21.12
N VAL A 93 26.86 -13.67 -21.40
CA VAL A 93 27.21 -12.56 -22.29
C VAL A 93 27.18 -13.05 -23.73
N LEU A 94 26.24 -12.52 -24.52
CA LEU A 94 26.05 -12.88 -25.93
C LEU A 94 26.87 -12.00 -26.87
N ILE A 95 27.07 -10.72 -26.50
CA ILE A 95 27.82 -9.75 -27.29
C ILE A 95 28.85 -9.05 -26.40
N SER A 96 30.13 -9.17 -26.76
CA SER A 96 31.21 -8.47 -26.06
C SER A 96 31.31 -6.99 -26.47
N ASN A 97 31.85 -6.16 -25.57
CA ASN A 97 32.07 -4.72 -25.78
C ASN A 97 30.80 -3.85 -25.92
N VAL A 98 29.68 -4.32 -25.39
CA VAL A 98 28.44 -3.53 -25.25
C VAL A 98 28.27 -3.14 -23.78
N SER A 99 27.89 -1.89 -23.53
CA SER A 99 27.52 -1.47 -22.18
C SER A 99 26.16 -2.05 -21.83
N VAL A 100 26.08 -2.78 -20.73
CA VAL A 100 24.84 -3.39 -20.23
C VAL A 100 24.46 -2.69 -18.93
N THR A 101 23.19 -2.36 -18.78
CA THR A 101 22.61 -1.87 -17.52
C THR A 101 21.64 -2.91 -17.01
N CYS A 102 21.76 -3.29 -15.73
CA CYS A 102 20.84 -4.21 -15.09
C CYS A 102 20.11 -3.53 -13.94
N VAL A 103 18.82 -3.80 -13.80
CA VAL A 103 17.96 -3.34 -12.72
C VAL A 103 17.40 -4.57 -12.02
N GLY A 104 17.59 -4.62 -10.70
CA GLY A 104 17.09 -5.70 -9.86
C GLY A 104 15.93 -5.22 -9.00
N GLU A 105 14.85 -5.97 -8.95
CA GLU A 105 13.68 -5.67 -8.11
C GLU A 105 13.38 -6.81 -7.15
N MET A 106 12.80 -6.48 -6.01
CA MET A 106 12.36 -7.44 -5.01
C MET A 106 10.98 -7.07 -4.50
N ASP A 107 10.10 -8.07 -4.42
CA ASP A 107 8.79 -7.94 -3.82
C ASP A 107 8.54 -9.05 -2.79
N THR A 108 7.81 -8.67 -1.77
CA THR A 108 7.22 -9.50 -0.74
C THR A 108 6.06 -10.39 -1.21
N ASN A 109 5.44 -10.07 -2.36
CA ASN A 109 4.28 -10.77 -2.92
C ASN A 109 4.70 -11.80 -3.98
N ALA A 110 4.95 -13.04 -3.54
CA ALA A 110 5.32 -14.16 -4.43
C ALA A 110 4.18 -14.69 -5.33
N ASP A 111 2.97 -14.11 -5.24
CA ASP A 111 1.81 -14.52 -6.05
C ASP A 111 1.79 -13.88 -7.46
N LEU A 112 2.80 -13.08 -7.81
CA LEU A 112 2.88 -12.41 -9.11
C LEU A 112 3.61 -13.30 -10.13
N ILE A 113 2.86 -13.86 -11.07
CA ILE A 113 3.38 -14.63 -12.21
C ILE A 113 4.01 -13.64 -13.23
N PRO A 114 5.22 -13.92 -13.78
CA PRO A 114 5.96 -12.96 -14.61
C PRO A 114 5.29 -12.47 -15.90
N ASP A 115 4.26 -13.17 -16.40
CA ASP A 115 3.51 -12.75 -17.59
C ASP A 115 2.67 -11.47 -17.37
N GLU A 116 2.55 -10.98 -16.12
CA GLU A 116 1.86 -9.71 -15.83
C GLU A 116 2.81 -8.48 -15.70
N LEU A 117 4.14 -8.66 -15.72
CA LEU A 117 5.09 -7.56 -15.46
C LEU A 117 5.27 -6.56 -16.63
N SER A 118 4.86 -6.92 -17.85
CA SER A 118 4.83 -5.97 -18.99
C SER A 118 3.73 -4.90 -18.86
N GLN A 119 2.98 -4.88 -17.76
CA GLN A 119 1.98 -3.86 -17.45
C GLN A 119 2.15 -3.33 -16.02
N LEU A 120 3.35 -2.86 -15.64
CA LEU A 120 3.51 -2.02 -14.43
C LEU A 120 2.73 -0.71 -14.61
N LEU A 121 1.41 -0.80 -14.41
CA LEU A 121 0.57 0.34 -14.10
C LEU A 121 1.05 0.87 -12.75
N PRO A 122 1.13 2.19 -12.56
CA PRO A 122 1.54 2.76 -11.30
C PRO A 122 0.70 2.17 -10.16
N VAL A 123 1.34 1.82 -9.04
CA VAL A 123 0.66 1.29 -7.85
C VAL A 123 -0.56 2.17 -7.55
N LYS A 124 -1.75 1.58 -7.67
CA LYS A 124 -3.02 2.25 -7.36
C LYS A 124 -3.02 2.55 -5.87
N GLN A 125 -2.74 3.78 -5.49
CA GLN A 125 -2.67 4.20 -4.11
C GLN A 125 -3.40 5.53 -3.94
N ILE A 126 -4.20 5.62 -2.88
CA ILE A 126 -4.72 6.87 -2.37
C ILE A 126 -4.10 7.14 -1.01
N THR A 127 -3.70 8.39 -0.78
CA THR A 127 -3.17 8.85 0.50
C THR A 127 -4.04 10.01 0.98
N PRO A 128 -5.08 9.73 1.78
CA PRO A 128 -5.92 10.76 2.34
C PRO A 128 -5.15 11.63 3.32
N LYS A 129 -5.39 12.94 3.28
CA LYS A 129 -4.86 13.91 4.23
C LYS A 129 -5.84 14.08 5.39
N LEU A 130 -5.36 14.67 6.49
CA LEU A 130 -6.24 15.13 7.56
C LEU A 130 -7.31 16.06 6.98
N PHE A 131 -8.58 15.77 7.29
CA PHE A 131 -9.68 16.59 6.84
C PHE A 131 -9.71 17.92 7.62
N THR A 132 -10.15 18.98 6.95
CA THR A 132 -10.39 20.29 7.56
C THR A 132 -11.88 20.47 7.80
N VAL A 133 -12.23 21.23 8.84
CA VAL A 133 -13.62 21.56 9.16
C VAL A 133 -13.75 23.07 9.22
N ASP A 134 -14.52 23.64 8.30
CA ASP A 134 -14.77 25.07 8.21
C ASP A 134 -16.22 25.38 8.57
N SER A 135 -16.44 26.41 9.39
CA SER A 135 -17.80 26.90 9.67
C SER A 135 -18.30 27.76 8.51
N THR A 136 -19.46 27.43 7.97
CA THR A 136 -20.09 28.16 6.85
C THR A 136 -21.33 28.94 7.25
N GLY A 137 -21.68 28.90 8.54
CA GLY A 137 -22.80 29.62 9.11
C GLY A 137 -23.16 29.11 10.49
N THR A 138 -24.28 29.57 11.02
CA THR A 138 -24.78 29.12 12.32
C THR A 138 -25.02 27.61 12.31
N ASN A 139 -24.24 26.89 13.11
CA ASN A 139 -24.27 25.43 13.24
C ASN A 139 -23.99 24.63 11.96
N LYS A 140 -23.51 25.28 10.90
CA LYS A 140 -23.20 24.65 9.62
C LYS A 140 -21.70 24.53 9.43
N TYR A 141 -21.27 23.36 8.99
CA TYR A 141 -19.87 23.02 8.81
C TYR A 141 -19.66 22.27 7.51
N VAL A 142 -18.53 22.53 6.87
CA VAL A 142 -18.06 21.77 5.71
C VAL A 142 -16.81 21.04 6.12
N ALA A 143 -16.85 19.72 6.05
CA ALA A 143 -15.67 18.89 6.21
C ALA A 143 -15.08 18.60 4.82
N THR A 144 -13.83 18.98 4.59
CA THR A 144 -13.13 18.73 3.33
C THR A 144 -11.98 17.78 3.55
N ILE A 145 -11.96 16.67 2.83
CA ILE A 145 -10.82 15.77 2.75
C ILE A 145 -10.14 15.94 1.39
N LYS A 146 -8.81 15.95 1.41
CA LYS A 146 -7.96 15.98 0.21
C LYS A 146 -7.14 14.70 0.16
N TRP A 147 -6.71 14.30 -1.02
CA TRP A 147 -5.86 13.13 -1.19
C TRP A 147 -4.77 13.35 -2.23
N ASP A 148 -3.64 12.70 -1.98
CA ASP A 148 -2.61 12.46 -2.99
C ASP A 148 -2.66 10.98 -3.42
N GLY A 149 -1.79 10.61 -4.35
CA GLY A 149 -1.66 9.23 -4.82
C GLY A 149 -1.74 9.13 -6.34
N THR A 150 -1.80 7.88 -6.81
CA THR A 150 -1.76 7.54 -8.23
C THR A 150 -2.82 6.48 -8.52
N LEU A 151 -3.65 6.72 -9.54
CA LEU A 151 -4.58 5.75 -10.11
C LEU A 151 -4.40 5.73 -11.64
N ASN A 152 -5.01 4.73 -12.29
CA ASN A 152 -4.94 4.58 -13.75
C ASN A 152 -5.73 5.65 -14.52
N ASP A 153 -6.74 6.23 -13.89
CA ASP A 153 -7.64 7.21 -14.51
C ASP A 153 -8.05 8.25 -13.47
N ASP A 154 -7.90 9.53 -13.81
CA ASP A 154 -8.39 10.64 -12.99
C ASP A 154 -9.91 10.62 -12.84
N ASN A 155 -10.65 9.97 -13.75
CA ASN A 155 -12.10 9.79 -13.64
C ASN A 155 -12.53 8.61 -12.77
N GLN A 156 -11.58 7.86 -12.19
CA GLN A 156 -11.90 6.72 -11.35
C GLN A 156 -12.65 7.17 -10.09
N LYS A 157 -13.73 6.44 -9.79
CA LYS A 157 -14.55 6.68 -8.60
C LYS A 157 -13.85 6.17 -7.35
N LEU A 158 -14.02 6.90 -6.27
CA LEU A 158 -13.61 6.55 -4.93
C LEU A 158 -14.85 6.24 -4.07
N ILE A 159 -14.64 5.63 -2.92
CA ILE A 159 -15.60 5.62 -1.81
C ILE A 159 -15.11 6.66 -0.83
N SER A 160 -16.00 7.52 -0.34
CA SER A 160 -15.67 8.39 0.77
C SER A 160 -16.84 8.48 1.74
N ASP A 161 -16.59 8.10 2.98
CA ASP A 161 -17.57 8.09 4.05
C ASP A 161 -17.16 9.11 5.12
N PHE A 162 -18.14 9.88 5.57
CA PHE A 162 -18.00 10.79 6.71
C PHE A 162 -19.03 10.37 7.76
N ASP A 163 -18.57 10.06 8.98
CA ASP A 163 -19.44 9.71 10.10
C ASP A 163 -19.07 10.54 11.33
N CYS A 164 -20.08 10.89 12.13
CA CYS A 164 -19.93 11.68 13.33
C CYS A 164 -20.71 11.06 14.48
N HIS A 165 -20.09 11.05 15.66
CA HIS A 165 -20.66 10.55 16.89
C HIS A 165 -20.80 11.66 17.95
N PRO A 166 -21.89 11.65 18.73
CA PRO A 166 -23.02 10.72 18.63
C PRO A 166 -23.96 11.08 17.45
N LYS A 167 -24.58 10.07 16.81
CA LYS A 167 -25.27 10.20 15.52
C LYS A 167 -26.42 11.20 15.54
N GLU A 168 -27.06 11.41 16.69
CA GLU A 168 -28.15 12.36 16.88
C GLU A 168 -27.70 13.83 17.01
N SER A 169 -26.39 14.09 17.05
CA SER A 169 -25.84 15.44 17.24
C SER A 169 -25.47 16.13 15.93
N VAL A 170 -25.25 15.38 14.85
CA VAL A 170 -24.85 15.90 13.53
C VAL A 170 -25.72 15.30 12.45
N THR A 171 -26.26 16.15 11.58
CA THR A 171 -26.89 15.73 10.33
C THR A 171 -25.93 15.98 9.19
N ILE A 172 -25.60 14.95 8.42
CA ILE A 172 -24.82 15.09 7.18
C ILE A 172 -25.84 15.29 6.06
N GLU A 173 -25.81 16.48 5.44
CA GLU A 173 -26.79 16.90 4.44
C GLU A 173 -26.35 16.48 3.03
N ASN A 174 -25.07 16.70 2.72
CA ASN A 174 -24.50 16.38 1.43
C ASN A 174 -23.33 15.41 1.63
N ALA A 175 -23.53 14.18 1.16
CA ALA A 175 -22.52 13.12 1.21
C ALA A 175 -22.33 12.55 -0.21
N PRO A 176 -21.36 13.08 -0.97
CA PRO A 176 -21.04 12.54 -2.28
C PRO A 176 -20.60 11.08 -2.15
N GLN A 177 -21.37 10.15 -2.72
CA GLN A 177 -21.10 8.71 -2.57
C GLN A 177 -19.90 8.22 -3.38
N TYR A 178 -19.60 8.89 -4.51
CA TYR A 178 -18.55 8.47 -5.44
C TYR A 178 -17.75 9.65 -5.96
N PRO A 179 -16.89 10.28 -5.11
CA PRO A 179 -16.03 11.34 -5.58
C PRO A 179 -15.06 10.83 -6.65
N ILE A 180 -14.66 11.72 -7.55
CA ILE A 180 -13.75 11.42 -8.66
C ILE A 180 -12.32 11.67 -8.20
N PHE A 181 -11.41 10.73 -8.44
CA PHE A 181 -10.03 10.81 -7.97
C PHE A 181 -9.30 12.10 -8.42
N GLY A 182 -9.48 12.52 -9.67
CA GLY A 182 -8.89 13.70 -10.28
C GLY A 182 -9.32 15.02 -9.62
N ASP A 183 -10.42 15.06 -8.88
CA ASP A 183 -10.84 16.25 -8.13
C ASP A 183 -9.90 16.55 -6.96
N ARG A 184 -9.15 15.54 -6.50
CA ARG A 184 -8.19 15.60 -5.39
C ARG A 184 -8.78 16.05 -4.05
N LYS A 185 -10.10 16.12 -3.94
CA LYS A 185 -10.85 16.45 -2.74
C LYS A 185 -12.32 16.05 -2.81
N VAL A 186 -12.94 15.82 -1.67
CA VAL A 186 -14.41 15.78 -1.50
C VAL A 186 -14.81 16.61 -0.29
N SER A 187 -16.04 17.11 -0.29
CA SER A 187 -16.58 17.89 0.83
C SER A 187 -17.93 17.36 1.28
N PHE A 188 -18.13 17.40 2.59
CA PHE A 188 -19.35 16.95 3.27
C PHE A 188 -19.97 18.11 4.01
N ASP A 189 -21.22 18.41 3.69
CA ASP A 189 -21.98 19.46 4.36
C ASP A 189 -22.67 18.86 5.58
N SER A 190 -22.53 19.51 6.73
CA SER A 190 -23.12 19.03 7.99
C SER A 190 -23.71 20.15 8.83
N THR A 191 -24.76 19.81 9.57
CA THR A 191 -25.41 20.69 10.54
C THR A 191 -25.36 20.06 11.93
N VAL A 192 -24.83 20.80 12.91
CA VAL A 192 -24.81 20.40 14.31
C VAL A 192 -26.15 20.75 14.97
N GLN A 193 -26.89 19.74 15.40
CA GLN A 193 -28.24 19.89 15.96
C GLN A 193 -28.23 20.12 17.48
N LYS A 194 -27.24 19.58 18.18
CA LYS A 194 -27.13 19.67 19.64
C LYS A 194 -25.77 20.25 20.04
N THR A 195 -25.79 21.48 20.54
CA THR A 195 -24.61 22.16 21.10
C THR A 195 -24.35 21.69 22.53
N GLY A 196 -23.08 21.43 22.88
CA GLY A 196 -22.66 21.07 24.25
C GLY A 196 -22.18 19.63 24.43
N ASN A 197 -22.31 18.77 23.41
CA ASN A 197 -21.69 17.45 23.38
C ASN A 197 -20.32 17.52 22.70
N ASN A 198 -19.36 16.72 23.16
CA ASN A 198 -18.14 16.49 22.38
C ASN A 198 -18.51 15.66 21.15
N ILE A 199 -18.40 16.26 19.97
CA ILE A 199 -18.65 15.61 18.69
C ILE A 199 -17.33 15.10 18.15
N SER A 200 -17.27 13.82 17.81
CA SER A 200 -16.12 13.20 17.15
C SER A 200 -16.53 12.79 15.75
N CYS A 201 -15.80 13.23 14.73
CA CYS A 201 -16.04 12.85 13.35
C CYS A 201 -14.84 12.11 12.77
N SER A 202 -15.11 11.20 11.85
CA SER A 202 -14.12 10.46 11.08
C SER A 202 -14.48 10.48 9.61
N CYS A 203 -13.48 10.59 8.75
CA CYS A 203 -13.61 10.44 7.32
C CYS A 203 -12.76 9.26 6.87
N ASN A 204 -13.33 8.36 6.07
CA ASN A 204 -12.58 7.34 5.35
C ASN A 204 -12.70 7.58 3.85
N THR A 205 -11.62 7.38 3.10
CA THR A 205 -11.62 7.49 1.64
C THR A 205 -10.76 6.39 1.05
N ASP A 206 -11.38 5.55 0.22
CA ASP A 206 -10.77 4.38 -0.39
C ASP A 206 -11.06 4.31 -1.88
N ILE A 207 -10.29 3.47 -2.60
CA ILE A 207 -10.53 3.21 -4.02
C ILE A 207 -11.80 2.37 -4.15
N TYR A 208 -12.74 2.78 -5.02
CA TYR A 208 -13.92 1.97 -5.29
C TYR A 208 -13.48 0.68 -5.99
N PRO A 209 -13.76 -0.52 -5.42
CA PRO A 209 -13.48 -1.76 -6.11
C PRO A 209 -14.42 -1.86 -7.30
N VAL A 210 -13.92 -1.52 -8.49
CA VAL A 210 -14.57 -1.96 -9.71
C VAL A 210 -14.46 -3.48 -9.68
N ALA A 211 -15.58 -4.18 -9.71
CA ALA A 211 -15.57 -5.61 -10.00
C ALA A 211 -15.02 -5.76 -11.43
N GLU A 212 -13.70 -5.89 -11.56
CA GLU A 212 -13.04 -6.17 -12.82
C GLU A 212 -13.43 -7.60 -13.24
N GLY A 213 -14.42 -7.72 -14.14
CA GLY A 213 -14.52 -8.84 -15.09
C GLY A 213 -15.07 -10.19 -14.62
N LEU A 214 -16.36 -10.28 -14.31
CA LEU A 214 -17.19 -11.40 -14.79
C LEU A 214 -18.03 -10.88 -15.96
N SER A 215 -17.39 -10.73 -17.12
CA SER A 215 -18.11 -10.53 -18.38
C SER A 215 -17.74 -11.65 -19.34
N THR A 216 -18.67 -12.59 -19.44
CA THR A 216 -18.84 -13.62 -20.46
C THR A 216 -18.28 -13.24 -21.84
N PHE A 217 -17.35 -14.07 -22.33
CA PHE A 217 -17.36 -14.62 -23.69
C PHE A 217 -16.80 -16.05 -23.65
#